data_AF-A0A4R2BX76-F1
#
_entry.id   AF-A0A4R2BX76-F1
#
_cell.length_a   1.000
_cell.length_b   1.000
_cell.length_c   1.000
_cell.angle_alpha   90.00
_cell.angle_beta   90.00
_cell.angle_gamma   90.00
#
_symmetry.space_group_name_H-M   'P 1'
#
loop_
_entity.id
_entity.type
_entity.pdbx_description
1 polymer ?
#
loop_
_entity_poly.entity_id
_entity_poly.type
_entity_poly.pdbx_seq_one_letter_code
_entity_poly.pdbx_strand_id
1 'polypeptide(L)'
;MGSVGTRAWIVLMDSGDGVEPVFLQAKEAQPSVLADYCGRSQYTNQGERVVAGQHLMQAESDIFLGWTHTPGPDRVDRDYYVRQLKDWKFSFPIEQAAPSGMVVYARVCGWTLARAHARSGDRVALAAYLGGSDAFDQAIADFAETYADQNERDYAALQGAVEVGRAEATTDI
;
A
#
# COMPACT_ATOMS: atom_id res chain seq x y z
N MET A 1 2.67 -3.23 -0.87
CA MET A 1 1.68 -3.01 -1.94
C MET A 1 1.27 -4.35 -2.53
N GLY A 2 0.26 -5.01 -1.95
CA GLY A 2 -0.42 -6.13 -2.58
C GLY A 2 -1.23 -5.65 -3.79
N SER A 3 -1.58 -6.56 -4.71
CA SER A 3 -2.45 -6.24 -5.84
C SER A 3 -3.87 -6.62 -5.44
N VAL A 4 -4.79 -5.67 -5.41
CA VAL A 4 -6.22 -5.97 -5.29
C VAL A 4 -6.87 -5.43 -6.56
N GLY A 5 -7.29 -6.31 -7.45
CA GLY A 5 -8.13 -5.99 -8.62
C GLY A 5 -7.50 -5.15 -9.75
N THR A 6 -6.25 -4.68 -9.62
CA THR A 6 -5.59 -3.82 -10.62
C THR A 6 -4.51 -4.55 -11.43
N ARG A 7 -4.18 -4.03 -12.62
CA ARG A 7 -3.17 -4.63 -13.50
C ARG A 7 -1.77 -4.59 -12.88
N ALA A 8 -1.05 -5.70 -12.99
CA ALA A 8 0.36 -5.82 -12.62
C ALA A 8 1.13 -6.54 -13.73
N TRP A 9 2.19 -5.91 -14.22
CA TRP A 9 3.03 -6.41 -15.30
C TRP A 9 4.40 -6.79 -14.76
N ILE A 10 4.98 -7.86 -15.29
CA ILE A 10 6.38 -8.21 -15.13
C ILE A 10 7.07 -7.94 -16.47
N VAL A 11 8.12 -7.14 -16.45
CA VAL A 11 8.92 -6.81 -17.63
C VAL A 11 10.28 -7.49 -17.48
N LEU A 12 10.57 -8.41 -18.39
CA LEU A 12 11.88 -9.05 -18.54
C LEU A 12 12.71 -8.22 -19.51
N MET A 13 13.86 -7.72 -19.04
CA MET A 13 14.86 -7.06 -19.87
C MET A 13 16.12 -7.93 -19.92
N ASP A 14 16.45 -8.41 -21.12
CA ASP A 14 17.59 -9.28 -21.39
C ASP A 14 18.46 -8.63 -22.47
N SER A 15 19.77 -8.52 -22.20
CA SER A 15 20.78 -7.99 -23.11
C SER A 15 21.24 -9.00 -24.17
N GLY A 16 20.89 -10.28 -24.03
CA GLY A 16 21.28 -11.35 -24.95
C GLY A 16 22.76 -11.73 -24.88
N ASP A 17 23.51 -11.19 -23.92
CA ASP A 17 24.94 -11.45 -23.66
C ASP A 17 25.17 -12.57 -22.63
N GLY A 18 24.09 -13.14 -22.09
CA GLY A 18 24.15 -14.21 -21.09
C GLY A 18 24.43 -13.73 -19.66
N VAL A 19 24.32 -12.42 -19.39
CA VAL A 19 24.34 -11.84 -18.04
C VAL A 19 22.98 -12.03 -17.34
N GLU A 20 22.90 -11.75 -16.03
CA GLU A 20 21.65 -11.81 -15.27
C GLU A 20 20.59 -10.83 -15.83
N PRO A 21 19.38 -11.32 -16.17
CA PRO A 21 18.30 -10.47 -16.66
C PRO A 21 17.76 -9.53 -15.59
N VAL A 22 17.31 -8.34 -15.99
CA VAL A 22 16.62 -7.42 -15.07
C VAL A 22 15.11 -7.62 -15.17
N PHE A 23 14.51 -7.94 -14.03
CA PHE A 23 13.06 -7.99 -13.89
C PHE A 23 12.53 -6.69 -13.27
N LEU A 24 11.65 -6.01 -14.00
CA LEU A 24 10.88 -4.88 -13.48
C LEU A 24 9.43 -5.29 -13.25
N GLN A 25 8.76 -4.54 -12.38
CA GLN A 25 7.34 -4.64 -12.12
C GLN A 25 6.69 -3.29 -12.37
N ALA A 26 5.71 -3.25 -13.27
CA ALA A 26 4.86 -2.09 -13.47
C ALA A 26 3.48 -2.35 -12.86
N LYS A 27 3.02 -1.44 -12.01
CA LYS A 27 1.74 -1.54 -11.30
C LYS A 27 0.85 -0.37 -11.65
N GLU A 28 -0.39 -0.70 -12.02
CA GLU A 28 -1.41 0.31 -12.30
C GLU A 28 -1.60 1.20 -11.06
N ALA A 29 -1.57 2.50 -11.28
CA ALA A 29 -1.83 3.51 -10.29
C ALA A 29 -3.18 4.15 -10.58
N GLN A 30 -4.14 3.95 -9.68
CA GLN A 30 -5.46 4.57 -9.77
C GLN A 30 -5.51 5.87 -8.96
N PRO A 31 -6.56 6.70 -9.17
CA PRO A 31 -6.88 7.78 -8.26
C PRO A 31 -6.86 7.31 -6.81
N SER A 32 -6.31 8.13 -5.91
CA SER A 32 -6.31 7.80 -4.48
C SER A 32 -7.74 7.67 -3.97
N VAL A 33 -8.01 6.69 -3.11
CA VAL A 33 -9.28 6.61 -2.36
C VAL A 33 -9.48 7.84 -1.46
N LEU A 34 -8.42 8.58 -1.16
CA LEU A 34 -8.46 9.82 -0.40
C LEU A 34 -8.67 11.07 -1.25
N ALA A 35 -8.69 10.95 -2.59
CA ALA A 35 -8.73 12.11 -3.49
C ALA A 35 -9.95 13.00 -3.24
N ASP A 36 -11.11 12.40 -2.94
CA ASP A 36 -12.35 13.14 -2.67
C ASP A 36 -12.35 13.88 -1.33
N TYR A 37 -11.44 13.52 -0.41
CA TYR A 37 -11.35 14.07 0.95
C TYR A 37 -10.16 15.02 1.14
N CYS A 38 -9.14 14.91 0.29
CA CYS A 38 -7.90 15.69 0.40
C CYS A 38 -7.79 16.79 -0.66
N GLY A 39 -8.82 16.95 -1.50
CA GLY A 39 -8.82 17.89 -2.61
C GLY A 39 -8.01 17.42 -3.81
N ARG A 40 -7.92 18.29 -4.82
CA ARG A 40 -7.32 17.93 -6.11
C ARG A 40 -5.83 17.65 -5.96
N SER A 41 -5.41 16.48 -6.45
CA SER A 41 -3.98 16.11 -6.58
C SER A 41 -3.22 17.16 -7.41
N GLN A 42 -2.01 17.51 -6.96
CA GLN A 42 -1.08 18.33 -7.74
C GLN A 42 -0.46 17.58 -8.92
N TYR A 43 -0.44 16.24 -8.85
CA TYR A 43 0.06 15.37 -9.92
C TYR A 43 -1.06 15.03 -10.88
N THR A 44 -0.79 15.16 -12.17
CA THR A 44 -1.70 14.75 -13.25
C THR A 44 -1.59 13.26 -13.57
N ASN A 45 -0.49 12.62 -13.18
CA ASN A 45 -0.24 11.19 -13.33
C ASN A 45 -0.28 10.49 -11.95
N GLN A 46 -1.09 9.44 -11.82
CA GLN A 46 -1.23 8.71 -10.56
C GLN A 46 0.00 7.87 -10.19
N GLY A 47 0.76 7.41 -11.18
CA GLY A 47 2.05 6.76 -10.98
C GLY A 47 3.07 7.71 -10.39
N GLU A 48 3.14 8.94 -10.91
CA GLU A 48 3.99 10.01 -10.36
C GLU A 48 3.64 10.30 -8.90
N ARG A 49 2.34 10.42 -8.58
CA ARG A 49 1.87 10.61 -7.20
C ARG A 49 2.39 9.52 -6.26
N VAL A 50 2.36 8.26 -6.69
CA VAL A 50 2.85 7.12 -5.89
C VAL A 50 4.37 7.20 -5.72
N VAL A 51 5.11 7.49 -6.79
CA VAL A 51 6.58 7.58 -6.78
C VAL A 51 7.05 8.72 -5.88
N ALA A 52 6.44 9.90 -6.00
CA ALA A 52 6.73 11.05 -5.15
C ALA A 52 6.49 10.72 -3.66
N GLY A 53 5.37 10.07 -3.34
CA GLY A 53 5.09 9.62 -1.97
C GLY A 53 6.13 8.64 -1.44
N GLN A 54 6.60 7.70 -2.28
CA GLN A 54 7.66 6.77 -1.90
C GLN A 54 8.99 7.49 -1.64
N HIS A 55 9.42 8.42 -2.50
CA HIS A 55 10.64 9.19 -2.27
C HIS A 55 10.61 10.04 -1.00
N LEU A 56 9.44 10.63 -0.68
CA LEU A 56 9.27 11.41 0.55
C LEU A 56 9.40 10.52 1.80
N MET A 57 8.72 9.38 1.82
CA MET A 57 8.62 8.55 3.04
C MET A 57 9.78 7.56 3.20
N GLN A 58 10.24 6.94 2.12
CA GLN A 58 11.21 5.84 2.15
C GLN A 58 12.64 6.35 2.13
N ALA A 59 13.47 5.83 3.03
CA ALA A 59 14.86 6.29 3.18
C ALA A 59 15.75 5.82 2.01
N GLU A 60 15.37 4.70 1.42
CA GLU A 60 16.03 4.10 0.27
C GLU A 60 14.96 3.83 -0.79
N SER A 61 15.21 4.30 -2.00
CA SER A 61 14.38 4.04 -3.16
C SER A 61 15.13 3.20 -4.18
N ASP A 62 14.38 2.38 -4.90
CA ASP A 62 14.87 1.62 -6.03
C ASP A 62 15.33 2.56 -7.16
N ILE A 63 16.47 2.28 -7.80
CA ILE A 63 17.00 3.09 -8.91
C ILE A 63 16.08 3.09 -10.14
N PHE A 64 15.27 2.04 -10.28
CA PHE A 64 14.26 1.91 -11.33
C PHE A 64 12.89 2.44 -10.91
N LEU A 65 12.78 3.08 -9.73
CA LEU A 65 11.52 3.68 -9.29
C LEU A 65 11.17 4.85 -10.21
N GLY A 66 10.14 4.65 -11.03
CA GLY A 66 9.68 5.63 -12.00
C GLY A 66 8.20 5.48 -12.28
N TRP A 67 7.68 6.25 -13.22
CA TRP A 67 6.29 6.16 -13.65
C TRP A 67 6.19 6.31 -15.16
N THR A 68 5.08 5.84 -15.71
CA THR A 68 4.77 5.97 -17.13
C THR A 68 3.26 6.06 -17.34
N HIS A 69 2.88 6.57 -18.50
CA HIS A 69 1.52 6.59 -18.99
C HIS A 69 1.48 5.83 -20.31
N THR A 70 0.66 4.79 -20.39
CA THR A 70 0.61 3.95 -21.60
C THR A 70 -0.73 3.25 -21.74
N PRO A 71 -1.24 3.05 -22.97
CA PRO A 71 -2.42 2.25 -23.21
C PRO A 71 -2.18 0.79 -22.80
N GLY A 72 -3.15 0.21 -22.10
CA GLY A 72 -3.20 -1.22 -21.84
C GLY A 72 -3.54 -2.04 -23.11
N PRO A 73 -3.55 -3.37 -23.03
CA PRO A 73 -4.01 -4.23 -24.14
C PRO A 73 -5.45 -3.96 -24.58
N ASP A 74 -6.26 -3.41 -23.66
CA ASP A 74 -7.62 -2.93 -23.89
C ASP A 74 -7.69 -1.56 -24.58
N ARG A 75 -6.54 -0.97 -24.94
CA ARG A 75 -6.37 0.37 -25.50
C ARG A 75 -6.88 1.49 -24.59
N VAL A 76 -6.99 1.22 -23.29
CA VAL A 76 -7.32 2.22 -22.29
C VAL A 76 -6.03 2.77 -21.71
N ASP A 77 -5.85 4.08 -21.81
CA ASP A 77 -4.74 4.79 -21.21
C ASP A 77 -4.77 4.67 -19.68
N ARG A 78 -3.64 4.27 -19.10
CA ARG A 78 -3.48 4.07 -17.65
C ARG A 78 -2.13 4.57 -17.19
N ASP A 79 -2.10 5.00 -15.94
CA ASP A 79 -0.88 5.37 -15.25
C ASP A 79 -0.29 4.16 -14.54
N TYR A 80 1.03 4.03 -14.59
CA TYR A 80 1.77 2.99 -13.92
C TYR A 80 2.93 3.58 -13.13
N TYR A 81 3.23 2.98 -11.98
CA TYR A 81 4.54 3.12 -11.37
C TYR A 81 5.36 1.85 -11.60
N VAL A 82 6.66 2.03 -11.86
CA VAL A 82 7.62 0.99 -12.24
C VAL A 82 8.70 0.91 -11.18
N ARG A 83 9.19 -0.29 -10.92
CA ARG A 83 10.29 -0.57 -9.97
C ARG A 83 10.93 -1.92 -10.31
N GLN A 84 12.10 -2.23 -9.74
CA GLN A 84 12.64 -3.57 -9.78
C GLN A 84 11.69 -4.55 -9.09
N LEU A 85 11.51 -5.73 -9.69
CA LEU A 85 10.76 -6.80 -9.08
C LEU A 85 11.54 -7.32 -7.86
N LYS A 86 10.96 -7.16 -6.67
CA LYS A 86 11.44 -7.80 -5.45
C LYS A 86 10.50 -8.94 -5.10
N ASP A 87 10.95 -10.17 -5.29
CA ASP A 87 10.17 -11.38 -4.98
C ASP A 87 10.22 -11.79 -3.50
N TRP A 88 10.73 -10.92 -2.64
CA TRP A 88 10.70 -11.16 -1.21
C TRP A 88 9.49 -10.50 -0.57
N LYS A 89 8.62 -11.33 0.01
CA LYS A 89 7.55 -10.89 0.91
C LYS A 89 7.89 -11.38 2.31
N PHE A 90 8.15 -10.45 3.21
CA PHE A 90 8.16 -10.74 4.64
C PHE A 90 6.78 -10.43 5.21
N SER A 91 6.22 -11.35 5.99
CA SER A 91 5.01 -11.14 6.77
C SER A 91 5.23 -11.59 8.20
N PHE A 92 4.60 -10.90 9.14
CA PHE A 92 4.57 -11.31 10.54
C PHE A 92 3.34 -12.23 10.73
N PRO A 93 3.48 -13.48 11.20
CA PRO A 93 2.37 -14.40 11.37
C PRO A 93 1.58 -14.03 12.64
N ILE A 94 0.64 -13.08 12.50
CA ILE A 94 -0.13 -12.49 13.60
C ILE A 94 -0.93 -13.57 14.34
N GLU A 95 -1.48 -14.54 13.62
CA GLU A 95 -2.32 -15.62 14.13
C GLU A 95 -1.56 -16.57 15.07
N GLN A 96 -0.24 -16.60 14.96
CA GLN A 96 0.65 -17.45 15.75
C GLN A 96 1.46 -16.65 16.78
N ALA A 97 1.27 -15.32 16.82
CA ALA A 97 2.06 -14.44 17.67
C ALA A 97 1.60 -14.51 19.13
N ALA A 98 2.54 -14.73 20.05
CA ALA A 98 2.29 -14.48 21.47
C ALA A 98 2.04 -12.98 21.71
N PRO A 99 1.27 -12.61 22.75
CA PRO A 99 0.98 -11.20 23.06
C PRO A 99 2.22 -10.28 23.14
N SER A 100 3.32 -10.78 23.71
CA SER A 100 4.58 -10.04 23.78
C SER A 100 5.19 -9.77 22.39
N GLY A 101 5.07 -10.72 21.46
CA GLY A 101 5.47 -10.56 20.06
C GLY A 101 4.63 -9.51 19.34
N MET A 102 3.32 -9.50 19.59
CA MET A 102 2.41 -8.48 19.03
C MET A 102 2.78 -7.07 19.50
N VAL A 103 3.14 -6.89 20.78
CA VAL A 103 3.59 -5.59 21.31
C VAL A 103 4.86 -5.11 20.61
N VAL A 104 5.83 -5.99 20.38
CA VAL A 104 7.05 -5.64 19.65
C VAL A 104 6.72 -5.25 18.21
N TYR A 105 5.88 -6.03 17.53
CA TYR A 105 5.46 -5.75 16.16
C TYR A 105 4.72 -4.40 16.05
N ALA A 106 3.77 -4.14 16.94
CA ALA A 106 3.05 -2.87 17.01
C ALA A 106 3.99 -1.67 17.19
N ARG A 107 5.03 -1.80 18.03
CA ARG A 107 6.06 -0.74 18.20
C ARG A 107 6.84 -0.49 16.91
N VAL A 108 7.23 -1.53 16.17
CA VAL A 108 7.94 -1.39 14.89
C VAL A 108 7.05 -0.72 13.84
N CYS A 109 5.77 -1.11 13.76
CA CYS A 109 4.79 -0.49 12.88
C CYS A 109 4.57 0.99 13.23
N GLY A 110 4.34 1.28 14.51
CA GLY A 110 4.14 2.65 15.01
C GLY A 110 5.34 3.54 14.73
N TRP A 111 6.56 3.07 14.99
CA TRP A 111 7.79 3.81 14.70
C TRP A 111 7.95 4.08 13.19
N THR A 112 7.68 3.08 12.35
CA THR A 112 7.77 3.19 10.89
C THR A 112 6.78 4.23 10.36
N LEU A 113 5.53 4.20 10.85
CA LEU A 113 4.48 5.14 10.50
C LEU A 113 4.82 6.57 10.95
N ALA A 114 5.23 6.74 12.22
CA ALA A 114 5.65 8.02 12.76
C ALA A 114 6.81 8.63 11.96
N ARG A 115 7.80 7.81 11.59
CA ARG A 115 8.92 8.25 10.75
C ARG A 115 8.46 8.68 9.36
N ALA A 116 7.55 7.93 8.73
CA ALA A 116 7.01 8.28 7.42
C ALA A 116 6.28 9.62 7.46
N HIS A 117 5.39 9.84 8.45
CA HIS A 117 4.68 11.12 8.63
C HIS A 117 5.63 12.28 8.93
N ALA A 118 6.63 12.08 9.79
CA ALA A 118 7.61 13.13 10.09
C ALA A 118 8.48 13.52 8.88
N ARG A 119 8.62 12.63 7.88
CA ARG A 119 9.35 12.93 6.64
C ARG A 119 8.47 13.56 5.55
N SER A 120 7.18 13.25 5.53
CA SER A 120 6.26 13.76 4.51
C SER A 120 5.46 14.98 4.96
N GLY A 121 5.47 15.33 6.25
CA GLY A 121 4.78 16.50 6.81
C GLY A 121 5.64 17.32 7.78
N ASP A 122 5.04 18.33 8.40
CA ASP A 122 5.70 19.14 9.43
C ASP A 122 5.69 18.40 10.78
N ARG A 123 6.84 17.84 11.15
CA ARG A 123 7.02 17.10 12.41
C ARG A 123 6.67 17.91 13.66
N VAL A 124 6.83 19.23 13.65
CA VAL A 124 6.51 20.09 14.80
C VAL A 124 5.01 20.27 14.89
N ALA A 125 4.35 20.56 13.78
CA ALA A 125 2.89 20.68 13.73
C ALA A 125 2.20 19.36 14.10
N LEU A 126 2.70 18.23 13.59
CA LEU A 126 2.19 16.90 13.94
C LEU A 126 2.35 16.60 15.44
N ALA A 127 3.54 16.83 16.01
CA ALA A 127 3.77 16.62 17.43
C ALA A 127 2.89 17.55 18.30
N ALA A 128 2.71 18.81 17.90
CA ALA A 128 1.85 19.74 18.60
C ALA A 128 0.37 19.33 18.54
N TYR A 129 -0.09 18.81 17.40
CA TYR A 129 -1.45 18.30 17.23
C TYR A 129 -1.73 17.07 18.11
N LEU A 130 -0.78 16.14 18.17
CA LEU A 130 -0.88 14.95 19.03
C LEU A 130 -0.84 15.32 20.52
N GLY A 131 -0.05 16.34 20.87
CA GLY A 131 0.09 16.80 22.24
C GLY A 131 0.83 15.78 23.12
N GLY A 132 0.58 15.84 24.43
CA GLY A 132 1.20 14.96 25.43
C GLY A 132 0.21 14.07 26.19
N SER A 133 -1.08 14.13 25.85
CA SER A 133 -2.12 13.25 26.41
C SER A 133 -2.18 11.92 25.66
N ASP A 134 -2.82 10.92 26.26
CA ASP A 134 -3.12 9.63 25.63
C ASP A 134 -4.34 9.65 24.69
N ALA A 135 -4.94 10.82 24.44
CA ALA A 135 -6.14 10.95 23.62
C ALA A 135 -6.01 10.35 22.21
N PHE A 136 -4.85 10.52 21.55
CA PHE A 136 -4.59 9.88 20.26
C PHE A 136 -4.45 8.37 20.39
N ASP A 137 -3.78 7.90 21.43
CA ASP A 137 -3.57 6.48 21.68
C ASP A 137 -4.92 5.77 21.87
N GLN A 138 -5.83 6.37 22.66
CA GLN A 138 -7.20 5.88 22.84
C GLN A 138 -7.99 5.91 21.54
N ALA A 139 -7.92 7.02 20.78
CA ALA A 139 -8.65 7.12 19.50
C ALA A 139 -8.20 6.07 18.47
N ILE A 140 -6.91 5.73 18.43
CA ILE A 140 -6.39 4.66 17.56
C ILE A 140 -6.83 3.28 18.06
N ALA A 141 -6.89 3.06 19.39
CA ALA A 141 -7.41 1.81 19.95
C ALA A 141 -8.90 1.62 19.61
N ASP A 142 -9.73 2.64 19.85
CA ASP A 142 -11.16 2.64 19.53
C ASP A 142 -11.40 2.41 18.03
N PHE A 143 -10.61 3.07 17.18
CA PHE A 143 -10.65 2.84 15.73
C PHE A 143 -10.30 1.40 15.37
N ALA A 144 -9.25 0.83 15.97
CA ALA A 144 -8.81 -0.53 15.68
C ALA A 144 -9.87 -1.57 16.05
N GLU A 145 -10.53 -1.43 17.20
CA GLU A 145 -11.63 -2.31 17.61
C GLU A 145 -12.83 -2.17 16.67
N THR A 146 -13.27 -0.93 16.41
CA THR A 146 -14.40 -0.67 15.50
C THR A 146 -14.15 -1.17 14.07
N TYR A 147 -12.90 -1.04 13.61
CA TYR A 147 -12.51 -1.51 12.28
C TYR A 147 -12.40 -3.03 12.20
N ALA A 148 -12.05 -3.71 13.30
CA ALA A 148 -12.11 -5.17 13.38
C ALA A 148 -13.55 -5.66 13.18
N ASP A 149 -14.52 -5.07 13.89
CA ASP A 149 -15.95 -5.37 13.72
C ASP A 149 -16.46 -5.06 12.30
N GLN A 150 -15.94 -4.01 11.66
CA GLN A 150 -16.26 -3.71 10.27
C GLN A 150 -15.73 -4.82 9.34
N ASN A 151 -14.50 -5.28 9.55
CA ASN A 151 -13.90 -6.34 8.74
C ASN A 151 -14.66 -7.67 8.87
N GLU A 152 -15.15 -8.02 10.07
CA GLU A 152 -16.02 -9.19 10.27
C GLU A 152 -17.34 -9.07 9.51
N ARG A 153 -17.97 -7.89 9.56
CA ARG A 153 -19.21 -7.62 8.81
C ARG A 153 -19.00 -7.67 7.30
N ASP A 154 -17.89 -7.14 6.82
CA ASP A 154 -17.55 -7.17 5.39
C ASP A 154 -17.29 -8.61 4.91
N TYR A 155 -16.62 -9.43 5.73
CA TYR A 155 -16.43 -10.84 5.44
C TYR A 155 -17.76 -11.61 5.37
N ALA A 156 -18.67 -11.39 6.34
CA ALA A 156 -20.00 -11.99 6.31
C ALA A 156 -20.82 -11.53 5.09
N ALA A 157 -20.71 -10.26 4.70
CA ALA A 157 -21.36 -9.73 3.51
C ALA A 157 -20.81 -10.36 2.23
N LEU A 158 -19.49 -10.59 2.15
CA LEU A 158 -18.86 -11.31 1.05
C LEU A 158 -19.37 -12.75 0.96
N GLN A 159 -19.43 -13.47 2.08
CA GLN A 159 -19.97 -14.83 2.14
C GLN A 159 -21.42 -14.87 1.63
N GLY A 160 -22.27 -13.97 2.11
CA GLY A 160 -23.67 -13.89 1.65
C GLY A 160 -23.77 -13.55 0.16
N ALA A 161 -22.89 -12.70 -0.38
CA ALA A 161 -22.84 -12.39 -1.81
C ALA A 161 -22.44 -13.61 -2.66
N VAL A 162 -21.54 -14.45 -2.16
CA VAL A 162 -21.13 -15.71 -2.82
C VAL A 162 -22.29 -16.72 -2.82
N GLU A 163 -22.99 -16.88 -1.69
CA GLU A 163 -24.12 -17.81 -1.58
C GLU A 163 -25.24 -17.52 -2.58
N VAL A 164 -25.52 -16.23 -2.85
CA VAL A 164 -26.55 -15.81 -3.81
C VAL A 164 -26.01 -15.61 -5.24
N GLY A 165 -24.76 -15.98 -5.51
CA GLY A 165 -24.14 -15.89 -6.83
C GLY A 165 -23.88 -14.47 -7.34
N ARG A 166 -23.81 -13.47 -6.46
CA ARG A 166 -23.44 -12.09 -6.80
C ARG A 166 -21.93 -11.86 -6.85
N ALA A 167 -21.16 -12.73 -6.19
CA ALA A 167 -19.71 -12.72 -6.20
C ALA A 167 -19.19 -14.15 -6.36
N GLU A 168 -17.98 -14.28 -6.91
CA GLU A 168 -17.23 -15.54 -6.96
C GLU A 168 -16.05 -15.43 -6.00
N ALA A 169 -15.82 -16.48 -5.21
CA ALA A 169 -14.67 -16.58 -4.31
C ALA A 169 -13.95 -17.91 -4.57
N THR A 170 -12.63 -17.83 -4.73
CA THR A 170 -11.75 -18.99 -4.82
C THR A 170 -10.82 -19.01 -3.61
N THR A 171 -10.49 -20.20 -3.14
CA THR A 171 -9.49 -20.41 -2.08
C THR A 171 -8.07 -20.54 -2.62
N ASP A 172 -7.93 -20.68 -3.94
CA ASP A 172 -6.65 -20.93 -4.60
C ASP A 172 -6.15 -19.63 -5.26
N ILE A 173 -4.94 -19.19 -4.90
CA ILE A 173 -4.18 -18.13 -5.58
C ILE A 173 -3.12 -18.79 -6.47
#